data_AF-A0A5M6BQ71-F1
#
_entry.id   AF-A0A5M6BQ71-F1
#
_cell.length_a   1.000
_cell.length_b   1.000
_cell.length_c   1.000
_cell.angle_alpha   90.00
_cell.angle_beta   90.00
_cell.angle_gamma   90.00
#
_symmetry.space_group_name_H-M   'P 1'
#
loop_
_entity.id
_entity.type
_entity.pdbx_description
1 polymer ?
#
loop_
_entity_poly.entity_id
_entity_poly.type
_entity_poly.pdbx_seq_one_letter_code
_entity_poly.pdbx_strand_id
1 'polypeptide(L)'
;MAAQTSLKPTDPNIRLTEALCTSLRRRQIVGSLNVALATAALVQNIVRSARYSTIDELLSLIKAVGRKLIDANPKELASTNIIRRILRMIREEYRAAAAAHIVSGPPSAPETPYLGPTTPGLHAPSNHYLSQTSTAATNINEFQFFPSSGGGVGGNSGLTRQTSLSNFVAMRHSRAQLERSGSLVDMSLSASTSSLFSPVRGITPETPGVSTMSLNRVDSEEFMKHSARLKPILVQAIDEVVGELETTHEDVARGAKEHIHSSELILTMGHSKTVETFLKQAYKDRKFTVVVAESAPSYLGHSLATSLSSSGIPTLLIPDSSIHAILPRVTKVLLGAHAVLANGGLFALSGSLACALAAKTHSKPVVVTTGQFKFAPAWNLYHEYGAVDFQGPGAVIGMDGNGGGGGVEGVEVVDPYYDYIRPELVQLFVTNEGDHSPSYIYRLIKEAYDDEDVEL
;
A
#
# COMPACT_ATOMS: atom_id res chain seq x y z
N MET A 1 11.83 26.33 19.13
CA MET A 1 11.89 27.10 17.88
C MET A 1 12.68 26.29 16.87
N ALA A 2 11.99 25.49 16.05
CA ALA A 2 12.62 24.69 15.01
C ALA A 2 13.05 25.64 13.88
N ALA A 3 14.33 25.63 13.53
CA ALA A 3 14.85 26.36 12.39
C ALA A 3 14.18 25.80 11.13
N GLN A 4 13.28 26.57 10.52
CA GLN A 4 12.83 26.31 9.17
C GLN A 4 14.07 26.41 8.28
N THR A 5 14.55 25.27 7.78
CA THR A 5 15.55 25.22 6.72
C THR A 5 14.92 25.79 5.45
N SER A 6 14.89 27.12 5.38
CA SER A 6 14.47 27.90 4.23
C SER A 6 15.43 27.59 3.09
N LEU A 7 14.96 26.85 2.10
CA LEU A 7 15.64 26.67 0.82
C LEU A 7 16.04 28.04 0.25
N LYS A 8 17.29 28.21 -0.18
CA LYS A 8 17.78 29.52 -0.65
C LYS A 8 17.18 29.79 -2.04
N PRO A 9 16.77 31.03 -2.38
CA PRO A 9 16.08 31.35 -3.64
C PRO A 9 16.79 30.95 -4.95
N THR A 10 18.08 30.60 -4.87
CA THR A 10 18.93 30.17 -5.99
C THR A 10 19.10 28.65 -6.13
N ASP A 11 18.45 27.84 -5.29
CA ASP A 11 18.59 26.39 -5.36
C ASP A 11 17.86 25.83 -6.61
N PRO A 12 18.54 25.04 -7.48
CA PRO A 12 17.94 24.50 -8.70
C PRO A 12 16.72 23.62 -8.42
N ASN A 13 16.68 23.00 -7.24
CA ASN A 13 15.57 22.17 -6.78
C ASN A 13 14.27 22.96 -6.61
N ILE A 14 14.34 24.20 -6.11
CA ILE A 14 13.14 25.05 -5.96
C ILE A 14 12.54 25.33 -7.33
N ARG A 15 13.38 25.67 -8.32
CA ARG A 15 12.93 25.95 -9.69
C ARG A 15 12.25 24.74 -10.33
N LEU A 16 12.81 23.54 -10.14
CA LEU A 16 12.21 22.30 -10.65
C LEU A 16 10.87 22.00 -9.95
N THR A 17 10.79 22.19 -8.63
CA THR A 17 9.52 22.05 -7.89
C THR A 17 8.48 23.05 -8.39
N GLU A 18 8.83 24.33 -8.54
CA GLU A 18 7.91 25.37 -9.02
C GLU A 18 7.47 25.13 -10.46
N ALA A 19 8.37 24.64 -11.32
CA ALA A 19 8.04 24.24 -12.68
C ALA A 19 7.01 23.11 -12.67
N LEU A 20 7.23 22.04 -11.89
CA LEU A 20 6.27 20.94 -11.77
C LEU A 20 4.93 21.41 -11.19
N CYS A 21 4.92 22.21 -10.11
CA CYS A 21 3.70 22.79 -9.55
C CYS A 21 2.94 23.61 -10.61
N THR A 22 3.65 24.36 -11.45
CA THR A 22 3.03 25.16 -12.51
C THR A 22 2.44 24.27 -13.61
N SER A 23 3.15 23.22 -14.01
CA SER A 23 2.65 22.23 -14.97
C SER A 23 1.41 21.50 -14.44
N LEU A 24 1.37 21.17 -13.14
CA LEU A 24 0.20 20.55 -12.48
C LEU A 24 -0.99 21.50 -12.44
N ARG A 25 -0.79 22.76 -11.99
CA ARG A 25 -1.86 23.79 -11.97
C ARG A 25 -2.45 24.07 -13.34
N ARG A 26 -1.61 24.06 -14.37
CA ARG A 26 -2.02 24.30 -15.77
C ARG A 26 -2.50 23.05 -16.49
N ARG A 27 -2.56 21.88 -15.80
CA ARG A 27 -2.91 20.58 -16.38
C ARG A 27 -2.12 20.24 -17.66
N GLN A 28 -0.84 20.61 -17.69
CA GLN A 28 0.05 20.26 -18.81
C GLN A 28 0.53 18.81 -18.74
N ILE A 29 0.59 18.25 -17.52
CA ILE A 29 0.85 16.84 -17.27
C ILE A 29 -0.47 16.24 -16.83
N VAL A 30 -1.04 15.38 -17.67
CA VAL A 30 -2.31 14.69 -17.41
C VAL A 30 -2.05 13.19 -17.29
N GLY A 31 -2.76 12.57 -16.36
CA GLY A 31 -2.72 11.14 -16.12
C GLY A 31 -1.86 10.77 -14.92
N SER A 32 -2.41 9.91 -14.06
CA SER A 32 -1.83 9.53 -12.78
C SER A 32 -0.41 8.96 -12.91
N LEU A 33 -0.12 8.20 -13.97
CA LEU A 33 1.21 7.62 -14.17
C LEU A 33 2.25 8.69 -14.56
N ASN A 34 1.91 9.59 -15.48
CA ASN A 34 2.81 10.66 -15.90
C ASN A 34 3.15 11.59 -14.74
N VAL A 35 2.15 11.89 -13.91
CA VAL A 35 2.35 12.68 -12.68
C VAL A 35 3.21 11.92 -11.66
N ALA A 36 2.97 10.62 -11.47
CA ALA A 36 3.77 9.78 -10.59
C ALA A 36 5.25 9.74 -11.02
N LEU A 37 5.52 9.50 -12.30
CA LEU A 37 6.88 9.48 -12.87
C LEU A 37 7.58 10.83 -12.74
N ALA A 38 6.89 11.93 -13.10
CA ALA A 38 7.45 13.28 -12.96
C ALA A 38 7.75 13.63 -11.49
N THR A 39 6.91 13.18 -10.56
CA THR A 39 7.11 13.40 -9.12
C THR A 39 8.29 12.57 -8.60
N ALA A 40 8.39 11.30 -8.98
CA ALA A 40 9.50 10.44 -8.59
C ALA A 40 10.85 10.99 -9.12
N ALA A 41 10.90 11.41 -10.39
CA ALA A 41 12.08 12.03 -10.98
C ALA A 41 12.47 13.35 -10.29
N LEU A 42 11.49 14.17 -9.88
CA LEU A 42 11.76 15.38 -9.09
C LEU A 42 12.39 15.02 -7.74
N VAL A 43 11.80 14.10 -6.99
CA VAL A 43 12.31 13.68 -5.67
C VAL A 43 13.70 13.06 -5.81
N GLN A 44 13.94 12.26 -6.84
CA GLN A 44 15.26 11.70 -7.12
C GLN A 44 16.32 12.79 -7.33
N ASN A 45 16.02 13.81 -8.15
CA ASN A 45 16.92 14.94 -8.39
C ASN A 45 17.22 15.73 -7.10
N ILE A 46 16.20 15.89 -6.25
CA ILE A 46 16.33 16.52 -4.94
C ILE A 46 17.24 15.68 -4.05
N VAL A 47 16.99 14.38 -3.90
CA VAL A 47 17.83 13.50 -3.08
C VAL A 47 19.27 13.50 -3.58
N ARG A 48 19.50 13.46 -4.91
CA ARG A 48 20.84 13.47 -5.52
C ARG A 48 21.62 14.76 -5.24
N SER A 49 20.96 15.92 -5.31
CA SER A 49 21.62 17.22 -5.19
C SER A 49 21.59 17.83 -3.78
N ALA A 50 20.63 17.42 -2.94
CA ALA A 50 20.44 17.97 -1.61
C ALA A 50 21.66 17.72 -0.72
N ARG A 51 22.02 18.73 0.07
CA ARG A 51 23.00 18.62 1.14
C ARG A 51 22.21 18.53 2.44
N TYR A 52 22.36 17.41 3.13
CA TYR A 52 21.72 17.17 4.42
C TYR A 52 22.74 16.55 5.36
N SER A 53 22.61 16.88 6.65
CA SER A 53 23.49 16.33 7.69
C SER A 53 22.81 15.18 8.44
N THR A 54 21.49 15.23 8.55
CA THR A 54 20.66 14.22 9.19
C THR A 54 19.59 13.71 8.22
N ILE A 55 19.12 12.49 8.46
CA ILE A 55 18.03 11.91 7.66
C ILE A 55 16.73 12.71 7.82
N ASP A 56 16.48 13.25 9.02
CA ASP A 56 15.29 14.06 9.32
C ASP A 56 15.26 15.36 8.51
N GLU A 57 16.42 15.95 8.21
CA GLU A 57 16.54 17.11 7.34
C GLU A 57 16.13 16.76 5.89
N LEU A 58 16.57 15.60 5.40
CA LEU A 58 16.17 15.10 4.08
C LEU A 58 14.67 14.79 4.02
N LEU A 59 14.13 14.08 5.01
CA LEU A 59 12.70 13.78 5.09
C LEU A 59 11.88 15.07 5.15
N SER A 60 12.30 16.06 5.95
CA SER A 60 11.64 17.36 6.05
C SER A 60 11.64 18.12 4.71
N LEU A 61 12.74 18.05 3.96
CA LEU A 61 12.84 18.64 2.63
C LEU A 61 11.85 18.01 1.65
N ILE A 62 11.78 16.68 1.60
CA ILE A 62 10.86 15.94 0.73
C ILE A 62 9.40 16.22 1.13
N LYS A 63 9.09 16.25 2.43
CA LYS A 63 7.75 16.62 2.93
C LYS A 63 7.36 18.03 2.51
N ALA A 64 8.28 19.00 2.59
CA ALA A 64 8.01 20.38 2.16
C ALA A 64 7.71 20.49 0.65
N VAL A 65 8.39 19.69 -0.17
CA VAL A 65 8.09 19.58 -1.61
C VAL A 65 6.73 18.94 -1.83
N GLY A 66 6.40 17.90 -1.07
CA GLY A 66 5.09 17.24 -1.10
C GLY A 66 3.94 18.19 -0.82
N ARG A 67 4.03 19.00 0.24
CA ARG A 67 3.03 20.04 0.54
C ARG A 67 2.80 21.00 -0.63
N LYS A 68 3.89 21.49 -1.25
CA LYS A 68 3.79 22.36 -2.44
C LYS A 68 3.12 21.69 -3.64
N LEU A 69 3.29 20.38 -3.83
CA LEU A 69 2.67 19.63 -4.91
C LEU A 69 1.18 19.36 -4.62
N ILE A 70 0.83 19.04 -3.37
CA ILE A 70 -0.57 18.92 -2.92
C ILE A 70 -1.30 20.25 -3.15
N ASP A 71 -0.72 21.37 -2.72
CA ASP A 71 -1.30 22.70 -2.90
C ASP A 71 -1.47 23.08 -4.39
N ALA A 72 -0.62 22.53 -5.27
CA ALA A 72 -0.69 22.80 -6.70
C ALA A 72 -1.86 22.07 -7.38
N ASN A 73 -2.14 20.82 -6.99
CA ASN A 73 -3.30 20.08 -7.47
C ASN A 73 -3.73 19.02 -6.43
N PRO A 74 -4.63 19.35 -5.49
CA PRO A 74 -5.00 18.45 -4.40
C PRO A 74 -5.79 17.21 -4.86
N LYS A 75 -6.31 17.23 -6.09
CA LYS A 75 -7.12 16.15 -6.64
C LYS A 75 -6.28 15.04 -7.27
N GLU A 76 -5.04 15.34 -7.63
CA GLU A 76 -4.12 14.37 -8.23
C GLU A 76 -3.30 13.66 -7.14
N LEU A 77 -3.95 12.69 -6.48
CA LEU A 77 -3.42 11.97 -5.32
C LEU A 77 -2.17 11.13 -5.65
N ALA A 78 -1.96 10.76 -6.91
CA ALA A 78 -0.82 9.96 -7.33
C ALA A 78 0.52 10.63 -6.98
N SER A 79 0.62 11.96 -7.17
CA SER A 79 1.83 12.72 -6.80
C SER A 79 2.18 12.54 -5.33
N THR A 80 1.19 12.69 -4.46
CA THR A 80 1.35 12.61 -3.01
C THR A 80 1.63 11.18 -2.55
N ASN A 81 0.97 10.19 -3.16
CA ASN A 81 1.18 8.78 -2.86
C ASN A 81 2.62 8.35 -3.15
N ILE A 82 3.20 8.81 -4.27
CA ILE A 82 4.62 8.57 -4.57
C ILE A 82 5.54 9.17 -3.51
N ILE A 83 5.25 10.38 -3.04
CA ILE A 83 6.05 11.04 -2.01
C ILE A 83 6.02 10.24 -0.70
N ARG A 84 4.84 9.80 -0.25
CA ARG A 84 4.71 8.95 0.94
C ARG A 84 5.47 7.64 0.79
N ARG A 85 5.39 7.01 -0.40
CA ARG A 85 6.12 5.78 -0.70
C ARG A 85 7.63 5.97 -0.59
N ILE A 86 8.16 7.04 -1.19
CA ILE A 86 9.59 7.35 -1.14
C ILE A 86 10.03 7.69 0.30
N LEU A 87 9.23 8.44 1.06
CA LEU A 87 9.52 8.73 2.47
C LEU A 87 9.62 7.46 3.31
N ARG A 88 8.69 6.51 3.12
CA ARG A 88 8.73 5.21 3.81
C ARG A 88 9.96 4.41 3.42
N MET A 89 10.23 4.26 2.12
CA MET A 89 11.41 3.54 1.60
C MET A 89 12.70 4.12 2.19
N ILE A 90 12.86 5.45 2.22
CA ILE A 90 14.04 6.10 2.81
C ILE A 90 14.18 5.74 4.30
N ARG A 91 13.08 5.68 5.06
CA ARG A 91 13.12 5.26 6.47
C ARG A 91 13.50 3.78 6.61
N GLU A 92 12.98 2.90 5.76
CA GLU A 92 13.27 1.47 5.79
C GLU A 92 14.74 1.18 5.48
N GLU A 93 15.28 1.76 4.41
CA GLU A 93 16.70 1.66 4.04
C GLU A 93 17.62 2.23 5.14
N TYR A 94 17.24 3.37 5.72
CA TYR A 94 17.98 3.96 6.83
C TYR A 94 17.99 3.06 8.07
N ARG A 95 16.84 2.49 8.45
CA ARG A 95 16.73 1.56 9.59
C ARG A 95 17.53 0.28 9.34
N ALA A 96 17.49 -0.26 8.13
CA ALA A 96 18.26 -1.44 7.75
C ALA A 96 19.77 -1.18 7.83
N ALA A 97 20.24 -0.04 7.31
CA ALA A 97 21.63 0.37 7.40
C ALA A 97 22.07 0.62 8.86
N ALA A 98 21.22 1.24 9.69
CA ALA A 98 21.48 1.45 11.11
C ALA A 98 21.66 0.12 11.85
N ALA A 99 20.77 -0.85 11.60
CA ALA A 99 20.84 -2.17 12.21
C ALA A 99 22.12 -2.93 11.80
N ALA A 100 22.50 -2.86 10.52
CA ALA A 100 23.73 -3.47 10.04
C ALA A 100 25.00 -2.86 10.69
N HIS A 101 24.99 -1.54 10.91
CA HIS A 101 26.09 -0.87 11.61
C HIS A 101 26.21 -1.30 13.07
N ILE A 102 25.10 -1.46 13.78
CA ILE A 102 25.07 -1.94 15.19
C ILE A 102 25.64 -3.36 15.29
N VAL A 103 25.38 -4.22 14.30
CA VAL A 103 25.86 -5.62 14.28
C VAL A 103 27.36 -5.72 13.91
N SER A 104 27.93 -4.70 13.25
CA SER A 104 29.33 -4.67 12.83
C SER A 104 30.34 -4.14 13.87
N GLY A 105 29.90 -3.83 15.09
CA GLY A 105 30.80 -3.51 16.20
C GLY A 105 31.70 -4.70 16.58
N PRO A 106 32.95 -4.49 17.03
CA PRO A 106 33.87 -5.58 17.32
C PRO A 106 33.26 -6.53 18.37
N PRO A 107 33.36 -7.87 18.19
CA PRO A 107 32.90 -8.79 19.21
C PRO A 107 33.69 -8.48 20.49
N SER A 108 32.98 -8.08 21.54
CA SER A 108 33.58 -7.94 22.86
C SER A 108 34.15 -9.31 23.23
N ALA A 109 35.47 -9.37 23.42
CA ALA A 109 36.18 -10.60 23.73
C ALA A 109 35.55 -11.28 24.97
N PRO A 110 35.43 -12.61 25.00
CA PRO A 110 34.97 -13.30 26.19
C PRO A 110 35.93 -13.02 27.35
N GLU A 111 35.41 -12.48 28.46
CA GLU A 111 36.19 -12.25 29.67
C GLU A 111 36.79 -13.57 30.15
N THR A 112 38.13 -13.62 30.23
CA THR A 112 38.86 -14.69 30.89
C THR A 112 38.62 -14.57 32.41
N PRO A 113 38.14 -15.62 33.10
CA PRO A 113 37.90 -15.54 34.53
C PRO A 113 39.23 -15.46 35.27
N TYR A 114 39.36 -14.40 36.07
CA TYR A 114 40.52 -14.12 36.92
C TYR A 114 40.57 -15.13 38.08
N LEU A 115 41.52 -16.07 38.04
CA LEU A 115 41.80 -17.00 39.15
C LEU A 115 42.87 -16.39 40.06
N GLY A 116 42.45 -15.89 41.22
CA GLY A 116 43.36 -15.54 42.31
C GLY A 116 43.99 -16.79 42.96
N PRO A 117 45.16 -16.68 43.61
CA PRO A 117 45.86 -17.83 44.16
C PRO A 117 45.28 -18.22 45.53
N THR A 118 44.66 -19.40 45.62
CA THR A 118 44.36 -20.04 46.91
C THR A 118 45.23 -21.28 47.11
N THR A 119 45.91 -21.28 48.24
CA THR A 119 46.85 -22.26 48.78
C THR A 119 46.26 -23.67 48.95
N PRO A 120 47.07 -24.75 48.77
CA PRO A 120 46.59 -26.13 48.84
C PRO A 120 46.72 -26.72 50.26
N GLY A 121 45.68 -27.39 50.75
CA GLY A 121 45.79 -28.20 51.97
C GLY A 121 44.49 -28.86 52.46
N LEU A 122 44.54 -30.19 52.54
CA LEU A 122 43.72 -31.10 53.37
C LEU A 122 42.21 -31.24 53.05
N HIS A 123 41.89 -32.16 52.14
CA HIS A 123 41.36 -33.47 52.53
C HIS A 123 41.27 -34.40 51.32
N ALA A 124 41.86 -35.58 51.45
CA ALA A 124 41.62 -36.76 50.64
C ALA A 124 41.20 -37.89 51.62
N PRO A 125 40.72 -39.07 51.16
CA PRO A 125 39.79 -39.35 50.06
C PRO A 125 38.72 -40.39 50.48
N SER A 126 37.87 -40.86 49.56
CA SER A 126 37.56 -42.30 49.43
C SER A 126 36.95 -42.64 48.06
N ASN A 127 37.79 -43.30 47.24
CA ASN A 127 37.56 -44.40 46.28
C ASN A 127 36.47 -44.24 45.19
N HIS A 128 36.83 -44.08 43.91
CA HIS A 128 37.31 -45.11 42.95
C HIS A 128 36.42 -46.35 42.80
N TYR A 129 35.74 -46.49 41.64
CA TYR A 129 36.09 -47.39 40.51
C TYR A 129 35.06 -47.15 39.35
N LEU A 130 35.47 -46.62 38.19
CA LEU A 130 35.83 -47.30 36.92
C LEU A 130 34.59 -47.83 36.14
N SER A 131 34.28 -47.39 34.91
CA SER A 131 34.87 -47.83 33.62
C SER A 131 34.14 -47.09 32.47
N GLN A 132 34.80 -46.39 31.52
CA GLN A 132 35.12 -46.81 30.13
C GLN A 132 33.92 -47.44 29.36
N THR A 133 33.55 -47.15 28.11
CA THR A 133 34.19 -46.54 26.92
C THR A 133 33.13 -46.45 25.80
N SER A 134 33.31 -45.50 24.87
CA SER A 134 32.92 -45.45 23.44
C SER A 134 32.19 -46.64 22.77
N THR A 135 31.20 -46.36 21.90
CA THR A 135 31.29 -46.49 20.41
C THR A 135 29.93 -46.38 19.68
N ALA A 136 29.96 -45.68 18.53
CA ALA A 136 29.32 -45.91 17.24
C ALA A 136 27.84 -46.39 17.09
N ALA A 137 27.06 -45.49 16.49
CA ALA A 137 26.42 -45.60 15.17
C ALA A 137 25.35 -46.68 14.85
N THR A 138 24.47 -46.22 13.95
CA THR A 138 23.68 -46.91 12.91
C THR A 138 22.23 -47.36 13.17
N ASN A 139 21.37 -46.80 12.30
CA ASN A 139 20.25 -47.42 11.56
C ASN A 139 18.94 -47.74 12.30
N ILE A 140 17.76 -47.81 11.67
CA ILE A 140 17.08 -47.25 10.47
C ILE A 140 15.60 -47.59 10.72
N ASN A 141 14.70 -46.85 10.05
CA ASN A 141 13.24 -46.98 10.04
C ASN A 141 12.63 -48.39 9.87
N GLU A 142 11.32 -48.42 10.19
CA GLU A 142 10.22 -49.15 9.53
C GLU A 142 9.81 -50.54 10.05
N PHE A 143 8.60 -50.67 10.61
CA PHE A 143 7.43 -51.16 9.85
C PHE A 143 6.10 -51.11 10.63
N GLN A 144 5.03 -50.96 9.85
CA GLN A 144 3.61 -50.77 10.19
C GLN A 144 2.93 -51.99 10.83
N PHE A 145 1.78 -51.76 11.49
CA PHE A 145 0.85 -52.81 11.91
C PHE A 145 -0.61 -52.43 11.67
N PHE A 146 -1.39 -53.38 11.14
CA PHE A 146 -2.85 -53.57 11.26
C PHE A 146 -3.19 -55.00 10.79
N PRO A 147 -4.36 -55.60 11.10
CA PRO A 147 -5.33 -55.35 12.18
C PRO A 147 -5.85 -56.65 12.88
N SER A 148 -6.58 -56.51 14.00
CA SER A 148 -7.97 -57.02 14.22
C SER A 148 -8.35 -57.36 15.67
N SER A 149 -9.59 -56.97 16.01
CA SER A 149 -10.54 -57.52 16.99
C SER A 149 -10.36 -57.30 18.51
N GLY A 150 -11.38 -56.66 19.11
CA GLY A 150 -12.06 -57.19 20.30
C GLY A 150 -11.96 -56.43 21.64
N GLY A 151 -12.93 -55.54 21.90
CA GLY A 151 -13.64 -55.44 23.19
C GLY A 151 -13.05 -54.62 24.36
N GLY A 152 -13.83 -53.62 24.81
CA GLY A 152 -14.06 -53.38 26.25
C GLY A 152 -13.44 -52.16 26.94
N VAL A 153 -14.29 -51.16 27.18
CA VAL A 153 -14.41 -50.30 28.39
C VAL A 153 -13.27 -49.32 28.77
N GLY A 154 -13.61 -48.02 28.75
CA GLY A 154 -13.31 -47.11 29.88
C GLY A 154 -12.28 -45.99 29.66
N GLY A 155 -12.77 -44.75 29.47
CA GLY A 155 -12.21 -43.57 30.15
C GLY A 155 -11.07 -42.79 29.50
N ASN A 156 -11.39 -41.53 29.14
CA ASN A 156 -10.51 -40.38 28.92
C ASN A 156 -9.54 -40.38 27.72
N SER A 157 -9.96 -39.69 26.65
CA SER A 157 -9.06 -38.96 25.75
C SER A 157 -9.53 -37.52 25.60
N GLY A 158 -8.57 -36.59 25.70
CA GLY A 158 -8.78 -35.18 25.40
C GLY A 158 -8.96 -34.95 23.91
N LEU A 159 -9.68 -33.87 23.58
CA LEU A 159 -9.72 -33.26 22.25
C LEU A 159 -10.02 -31.75 22.40
N THR A 160 -9.08 -30.95 21.89
CA THR A 160 -9.29 -29.76 21.05
C THR A 160 -10.60 -28.99 21.22
N ARG A 161 -10.50 -27.76 21.75
CA ARG A 161 -11.61 -26.79 21.72
C ARG A 161 -11.36 -25.69 20.70
N GLN A 162 -12.22 -25.68 19.68
CA GLN A 162 -12.50 -24.55 18.79
C GLN A 162 -12.88 -23.31 19.59
N THR A 163 -12.37 -22.14 19.20
CA THR A 163 -12.84 -20.83 19.68
C THR A 163 -13.93 -20.32 18.73
N SER A 164 -15.16 -20.26 19.24
CA SER A 164 -16.35 -19.78 18.52
C SER A 164 -16.41 -18.23 18.48
N LEU A 165 -16.81 -17.69 17.33
CA LEU A 165 -16.94 -16.27 16.94
C LEU A 165 -17.96 -15.43 17.76
N SER A 166 -18.46 -15.96 18.87
CA SER A 166 -19.56 -15.36 19.64
C SER A 166 -19.11 -14.20 20.56
N ASN A 167 -17.80 -14.10 20.85
CA ASN A 167 -17.27 -13.10 21.80
C ASN A 167 -16.95 -11.73 21.17
N PHE A 168 -16.94 -11.60 19.84
CA PHE A 168 -16.62 -10.32 19.18
C PHE A 168 -17.80 -9.36 19.08
N VAL A 169 -19.03 -9.87 19.08
CA VAL A 169 -20.24 -9.03 18.93
C VAL A 169 -20.56 -8.27 20.22
N ALA A 170 -20.24 -8.83 21.39
CA ALA A 170 -20.48 -8.19 22.69
C ALA A 170 -19.57 -6.96 22.97
N MET A 171 -18.41 -6.85 22.30
CA MET A 171 -17.47 -5.74 22.51
C MET A 171 -17.77 -4.49 21.66
N ARG A 172 -18.65 -4.57 20.66
CA ARG A 172 -18.99 -3.41 19.81
C ARG A 172 -20.01 -2.47 20.45
N HIS A 173 -20.90 -3.01 21.29
CA HIS A 173 -21.94 -2.19 21.93
C HIS A 173 -21.43 -1.32 23.08
N SER A 174 -20.39 -1.76 23.80
CA SER A 174 -19.84 -0.97 24.93
C SER A 174 -19.03 0.24 24.47
N ARG A 175 -18.38 0.16 23.29
CA ARG A 175 -17.55 1.26 22.77
C ARG A 175 -18.37 2.41 22.18
N ALA A 176 -19.51 2.11 21.55
CA ALA A 176 -20.41 3.11 20.98
C ALA A 176 -21.18 3.93 22.05
N GLN A 177 -21.30 3.42 23.28
CA GLN A 177 -21.90 4.17 24.40
C GLN A 177 -20.90 5.09 25.13
N LEU A 178 -19.59 4.82 25.02
CA LEU A 178 -18.55 5.53 25.78
C LEU A 178 -18.04 6.80 25.09
N GLU A 179 -18.25 6.94 23.77
CA GLU A 179 -17.85 8.14 23.01
C GLU A 179 -18.82 9.33 23.20
N ARG A 180 -19.94 9.16 23.91
CA ARG A 180 -20.96 10.21 24.12
C ARG A 180 -20.79 11.05 25.38
N SER A 181 -19.81 10.73 26.23
CA SER A 181 -19.53 11.48 27.46
C SER A 181 -18.04 11.79 27.55
N GLY A 182 -17.65 12.98 27.09
CA GLY A 182 -16.27 13.45 27.14
C GLY A 182 -15.76 13.60 28.57
N SER A 183 -14.84 12.72 28.97
CA SER A 183 -13.93 12.93 30.10
C SER A 183 -12.78 11.92 29.98
N LEU A 184 -11.57 12.40 29.65
CA LEU A 184 -10.34 11.62 29.69
C LEU A 184 -9.71 11.78 31.08
N VAL A 185 -9.94 10.81 31.96
CA VAL A 185 -9.05 10.59 33.12
C VAL A 185 -8.94 9.08 33.40
N ASP A 186 -7.70 8.60 33.31
CA ASP A 186 -7.06 7.46 33.94
C ASP A 186 -7.91 6.22 34.31
N MET A 187 -7.62 5.07 33.69
CA MET A 187 -8.14 3.78 34.14
C MET A 187 -7.10 2.68 34.00
N SER A 188 -6.51 2.28 35.14
CA SER A 188 -5.66 1.11 35.30
C SER A 188 -6.46 -0.18 35.10
N LEU A 189 -6.05 -1.03 34.14
CA LEU A 189 -6.64 -2.35 33.92
C LEU A 189 -6.11 -3.37 34.95
N SER A 190 -7.02 -4.25 35.40
CA SER A 190 -6.84 -5.26 36.46
C SER A 190 -5.77 -6.32 36.16
N ALA A 191 -5.09 -6.77 37.22
CA ALA A 191 -3.98 -7.73 37.23
C ALA A 191 -4.26 -9.12 36.61
N SER A 192 -5.52 -9.43 36.27
CA SER A 192 -5.89 -10.73 35.72
C SER A 192 -5.66 -10.86 34.20
N THR A 193 -5.45 -9.76 33.46
CA THR A 193 -5.21 -9.82 32.00
C THR A 193 -3.73 -9.72 31.60
N SER A 194 -2.83 -9.39 32.53
CA SER A 194 -1.39 -9.27 32.26
C SER A 194 -0.63 -10.61 32.28
N SER A 195 -1.25 -11.68 32.79
CA SER A 195 -0.62 -13.00 32.93
C SER A 195 -0.64 -13.87 31.67
N LEU A 196 -1.34 -13.45 30.60
CA LEU A 196 -1.40 -14.20 29.33
C LEU A 196 -0.20 -13.94 28.39
N PHE A 197 0.64 -12.95 28.68
CA PHE A 197 1.74 -12.54 27.80
C PHE A 197 3.13 -12.48 28.46
N SER A 198 3.33 -13.12 29.61
CA SER A 198 4.66 -13.19 30.23
C SER A 198 5.39 -14.49 29.85
N PRO A 199 6.66 -14.45 29.40
CA PRO A 199 7.45 -15.66 29.20
C PRO A 199 7.92 -16.22 30.55
N VAL A 200 8.11 -17.54 30.59
CA VAL A 200 8.45 -18.35 31.77
C VAL A 200 9.79 -17.94 32.38
N ARG A 201 9.82 -17.68 33.70
CA ARG A 201 11.04 -17.49 34.51
C ARG A 201 11.23 -18.68 35.44
N GLY A 202 12.38 -19.34 35.34
CA GLY A 202 12.89 -20.29 36.33
C GLY A 202 14.15 -19.74 37.02
N ILE A 203 14.03 -19.54 38.34
CA ILE A 203 15.05 -19.64 39.41
C ILE A 203 16.27 -18.69 39.37
N THR A 204 16.31 -17.79 40.37
CA THR A 204 17.46 -16.93 40.78
C THR A 204 18.40 -17.65 41.75
N PRO A 205 19.66 -17.18 41.90
CA PRO A 205 20.04 -16.61 43.21
C PRO A 205 20.89 -15.31 43.17
N GLU A 206 20.48 -14.41 44.07
CA GLU A 206 21.14 -13.34 44.87
C GLU A 206 22.50 -12.67 44.49
N THR A 207 22.42 -11.34 44.21
CA THR A 207 23.28 -10.15 44.56
C THR A 207 24.82 -10.14 44.39
N PRO A 208 25.53 -8.97 44.25
CA PRO A 208 25.11 -7.56 44.38
C PRO A 208 25.61 -6.58 43.27
N GLY A 209 24.92 -5.43 43.13
CA GLY A 209 25.46 -4.13 42.69
C GLY A 209 26.29 -4.02 41.40
N VAL A 210 25.65 -3.70 40.27
CA VAL A 210 26.33 -3.09 39.11
C VAL A 210 25.45 -1.96 38.56
N SER A 211 26.04 -0.77 38.49
CA SER A 211 25.53 0.44 37.88
C SER A 211 24.92 0.16 36.51
N THR A 212 23.69 0.62 36.28
CA THR A 212 23.10 0.73 34.94
C THR A 212 23.97 1.67 34.11
N MET A 213 24.93 1.11 33.38
CA MET A 213 25.66 1.83 32.35
C MET A 213 24.70 2.19 31.23
N SER A 214 24.55 3.51 31.02
CA SER A 214 24.06 4.11 29.78
C SER A 214 24.95 3.72 28.61
N LEU A 215 24.68 2.58 27.98
CA LEU A 215 25.19 2.22 26.66
C LEU A 215 23.95 2.03 25.77
N ASN A 216 23.73 2.96 24.82
CA ASN A 216 22.91 2.83 23.59
C ASN A 216 22.38 4.17 23.02
N ARG A 217 22.66 5.33 23.63
CA ARG A 217 22.29 6.63 23.01
C ARG A 217 23.37 7.24 22.11
N VAL A 218 24.63 6.87 22.28
CA VAL A 218 25.76 7.54 21.63
C VAL A 218 25.98 7.04 20.18
N ASP A 219 25.73 5.76 19.89
CA ASP A 219 25.90 5.20 18.53
C ASP A 219 24.87 5.71 17.52
N SER A 220 23.66 6.07 17.96
CA SER A 220 22.62 6.60 17.07
C SER A 220 22.96 7.99 16.55
N GLU A 221 23.57 8.87 17.37
CA GLU A 221 23.96 10.22 16.95
C GLU A 221 25.16 10.22 16.00
N GLU A 222 26.13 9.31 16.19
CA GLU A 222 27.25 9.14 15.27
C GLU A 222 26.79 8.55 13.92
N PHE A 223 25.86 7.59 13.93
CA PHE A 223 25.28 7.06 12.70
C PHE A 223 24.42 8.11 11.96
N MET A 224 23.68 8.96 12.68
CA MET A 224 22.94 10.08 12.09
C MET A 224 23.84 11.05 11.31
N LYS A 225 25.07 11.30 11.81
CA LYS A 225 26.08 12.13 11.11
C LYS A 225 26.64 11.47 9.85
N HIS A 226 26.52 10.15 9.70
CA HIS A 226 26.97 9.39 8.52
C HIS A 226 25.87 9.16 7.47
N SER A 227 24.68 9.75 7.67
CA SER A 227 23.52 9.63 6.76
C SER A 227 23.82 10.02 5.30
N ALA A 228 24.79 10.89 5.07
CA ALA A 228 25.23 11.29 3.72
C ALA A 228 25.89 10.15 2.92
N ARG A 229 26.48 9.14 3.58
CA ARG A 229 27.08 7.97 2.90
C ARG A 229 26.03 7.04 2.31
N LEU A 230 24.79 7.08 2.81
CA LEU A 230 23.68 6.25 2.34
C LEU A 230 23.03 6.82 1.07
N LYS A 231 23.44 8.01 0.63
CA LYS A 231 22.88 8.69 -0.53
C LYS A 231 22.83 7.83 -1.81
N PRO A 232 23.88 7.06 -2.19
CA PRO A 232 23.81 6.19 -3.36
C PRO A 232 22.75 5.09 -3.22
N ILE A 233 22.60 4.50 -2.02
CA ILE A 233 21.60 3.47 -1.72
C ILE A 233 20.20 4.07 -1.83
N LEU A 234 19.98 5.26 -1.25
CA LEU A 234 18.68 5.94 -1.34
C LEU A 234 18.32 6.32 -2.79
N VAL A 235 19.30 6.76 -3.59
CA VAL A 235 19.07 7.06 -5.01
C VAL A 235 18.72 5.79 -5.79
N GLN A 236 19.43 4.69 -5.53
CA GLN A 236 19.14 3.39 -6.15
C GLN A 236 17.72 2.89 -5.78
N ALA A 237 17.34 2.98 -4.51
CA ALA A 237 16.00 2.57 -4.08
C ALA A 237 14.90 3.42 -4.75
N ILE A 238 15.14 4.71 -4.99
CA ILE A 238 14.21 5.56 -5.77
C ILE A 238 14.20 5.16 -7.25
N ASP A 239 15.34 4.80 -7.84
CA ASP A 239 15.40 4.27 -9.22
C ASP A 239 14.57 2.99 -9.36
N GLU A 240 14.56 2.12 -8.36
CA GLU A 240 13.73 0.91 -8.34
C GLU A 240 12.23 1.26 -8.36
N VAL A 241 11.80 2.27 -7.59
CA VAL A 241 10.40 2.76 -7.66
C VAL A 241 10.06 3.36 -9.02
N VAL A 242 10.98 4.09 -9.65
CA VAL A 242 10.75 4.61 -11.01
C VAL A 242 10.59 3.46 -12.01
N GLY A 243 11.47 2.46 -11.95
CA GLY A 243 11.41 1.28 -12.82
C GLY A 243 10.09 0.51 -12.65
N GLU A 244 9.62 0.33 -11.42
CA GLU A 244 8.32 -0.32 -11.15
C GLU A 244 7.14 0.49 -11.72
N LEU A 245 7.17 1.82 -11.60
CA LEU A 245 6.10 2.67 -12.16
C LEU A 245 6.02 2.53 -13.68
N GLU A 246 7.16 2.45 -14.37
CA GLU A 246 7.21 2.27 -15.83
C GLU A 246 6.61 0.94 -16.27
N THR A 247 6.87 -0.15 -15.53
CA THR A 247 6.36 -1.50 -15.88
C THR A 247 4.97 -1.80 -15.34
N THR A 248 4.41 -0.96 -14.47
CA THR A 248 3.14 -1.22 -13.75
C THR A 248 2.00 -1.69 -14.66
N HIS A 249 1.85 -1.10 -15.84
CA HIS A 249 0.76 -1.49 -16.76
C HIS A 249 0.94 -2.90 -17.34
N GLU A 250 2.17 -3.32 -17.58
CA GLU A 250 2.50 -4.65 -18.08
C GLU A 250 2.37 -5.68 -16.96
N ASP A 251 2.78 -5.31 -15.74
CA ASP A 251 2.64 -6.15 -14.55
C ASP A 251 1.19 -6.49 -14.25
N VAL A 252 0.29 -5.48 -14.25
CA VAL A 252 -1.15 -5.69 -14.09
C VAL A 252 -1.71 -6.55 -15.24
N ALA A 253 -1.24 -6.35 -16.47
CA ALA A 253 -1.70 -7.11 -17.63
C ALA A 253 -1.30 -8.59 -17.61
N ARG A 254 -0.26 -8.96 -16.84
CA ARG A 254 0.18 -10.37 -16.67
C ARG A 254 -0.93 -11.25 -16.08
N GLY A 255 -1.75 -10.71 -15.17
CA GLY A 255 -2.87 -11.41 -14.54
C GLY A 255 -4.10 -11.58 -15.45
N ALA A 256 -4.12 -10.97 -16.64
CA ALA A 256 -5.33 -10.89 -17.44
C ALA A 256 -5.89 -12.24 -17.94
N LYS A 257 -5.00 -13.23 -18.15
CA LYS A 257 -5.35 -14.58 -18.63
C LYS A 257 -6.23 -15.37 -17.64
N GLU A 258 -6.17 -15.02 -16.36
CA GLU A 258 -6.87 -15.71 -15.27
C GLU A 258 -8.29 -15.14 -15.09
N HIS A 259 -8.45 -13.85 -15.34
CA HIS A 259 -9.72 -13.13 -15.20
C HIS A 259 -10.61 -13.18 -16.42
N ILE A 260 -10.04 -13.29 -17.63
CA ILE A 260 -10.79 -13.26 -18.89
C ILE A 260 -10.84 -14.67 -19.47
N HIS A 261 -12.02 -15.08 -19.89
CA HIS A 261 -12.26 -16.38 -20.53
C HIS A 261 -12.78 -16.21 -21.97
N SER A 262 -12.68 -17.28 -22.75
CA SER A 262 -13.11 -17.26 -24.15
C SER A 262 -14.63 -17.11 -24.26
N SER A 263 -15.08 -16.41 -25.29
CA SER A 263 -16.49 -16.12 -25.58
C SER A 263 -17.21 -15.27 -24.52
N GLU A 264 -16.46 -14.56 -23.69
CA GLU A 264 -17.03 -13.58 -22.77
C GLU A 264 -17.37 -12.25 -23.46
N LEU A 265 -18.33 -11.54 -22.87
CA LEU A 265 -18.69 -10.18 -23.27
C LEU A 265 -18.35 -9.23 -22.12
N ILE A 266 -17.29 -8.45 -22.28
CA ILE A 266 -16.76 -7.58 -21.22
C ILE A 266 -17.21 -6.15 -21.48
N LEU A 267 -17.78 -5.48 -20.48
CA LEU A 267 -18.10 -4.05 -20.55
C LEU A 267 -16.96 -3.23 -19.95
N THR A 268 -16.55 -2.17 -20.63
CA THR A 268 -15.61 -1.15 -20.13
C THR A 268 -16.12 0.25 -20.49
N MET A 269 -15.59 1.27 -19.82
CA MET A 269 -15.96 2.66 -20.03
C MET A 269 -14.71 3.54 -20.13
N GLY A 270 -14.77 4.55 -21.00
CA GLY A 270 -13.73 5.56 -21.15
C GLY A 270 -12.43 5.02 -21.74
N HIS A 271 -11.32 5.72 -21.46
CA HIS A 271 -9.98 5.26 -21.88
C HIS A 271 -9.06 5.13 -20.67
N SER A 272 -8.92 3.91 -20.17
CA SER A 272 -7.88 3.55 -19.19
C SER A 272 -6.75 2.79 -19.88
N LYS A 273 -5.51 3.30 -19.80
CA LYS A 273 -4.35 2.63 -20.38
C LYS A 273 -4.10 1.26 -19.75
N THR A 274 -4.33 1.14 -18.44
CA THR A 274 -4.22 -0.12 -17.70
C THR A 274 -5.22 -1.15 -18.25
N VAL A 275 -6.49 -0.76 -18.42
CA VAL A 275 -7.53 -1.65 -18.99
C VAL A 275 -7.21 -2.00 -20.44
N GLU A 276 -6.75 -1.05 -21.25
CA GLU A 276 -6.35 -1.28 -22.64
C GLU A 276 -5.27 -2.36 -22.75
N THR A 277 -4.16 -2.21 -22.00
CA THR A 277 -3.06 -3.18 -22.00
C THR A 277 -3.51 -4.53 -21.45
N PHE A 278 -4.35 -4.53 -20.40
CA PHE A 278 -4.94 -5.74 -19.82
C PHE A 278 -5.76 -6.54 -20.83
N LEU A 279 -6.67 -5.88 -21.57
CA LEU A 279 -7.48 -6.51 -22.61
C LEU A 279 -6.62 -7.00 -23.78
N LYS A 280 -5.66 -6.20 -24.24
CA LYS A 280 -4.74 -6.59 -25.33
C LYS A 280 -3.90 -7.81 -24.97
N GLN A 281 -3.44 -7.89 -23.72
CA GLN A 281 -2.68 -9.04 -23.25
C GLN A 281 -3.54 -10.30 -23.17
N ALA A 282 -4.76 -10.20 -22.60
CA ALA A 282 -5.68 -11.34 -22.55
C ALA A 282 -6.07 -11.86 -23.95
N TYR A 283 -6.17 -10.97 -24.94
CA TYR A 283 -6.61 -11.35 -26.29
C TYR A 283 -5.58 -12.18 -27.08
N LYS A 284 -4.31 -12.15 -26.65
CA LYS A 284 -3.26 -13.03 -27.19
C LYS A 284 -3.58 -14.49 -26.88
N ASP A 285 -4.11 -14.76 -25.68
CA ASP A 285 -4.38 -16.11 -25.21
C ASP A 285 -5.81 -16.58 -25.52
N ARG A 286 -6.80 -15.68 -25.40
CA ARG A 286 -8.23 -16.04 -25.47
C ARG A 286 -9.02 -15.06 -26.32
N LYS A 287 -10.05 -15.56 -27.02
CA LYS A 287 -10.92 -14.73 -27.88
C LYS A 287 -12.21 -14.37 -27.16
N PHE A 288 -12.51 -13.08 -27.07
CA PHE A 288 -13.68 -12.51 -26.40
C PHE A 288 -14.07 -11.20 -27.07
N THR A 289 -15.22 -10.65 -26.70
CA THR A 289 -15.77 -9.40 -27.25
C THR A 289 -15.82 -8.33 -26.17
N VAL A 290 -15.49 -7.09 -26.52
CA VAL A 290 -15.50 -5.95 -25.60
C VAL A 290 -16.58 -4.95 -26.00
N VAL A 291 -17.43 -4.57 -25.06
CA VAL A 291 -18.36 -3.45 -25.18
C VAL A 291 -17.70 -2.24 -24.53
N VAL A 292 -17.56 -1.15 -25.28
CA VAL A 292 -16.96 0.11 -24.82
C VAL A 292 -18.05 1.17 -24.76
N ALA A 293 -18.29 1.73 -23.57
CA ALA A 293 -19.12 2.91 -23.39
C ALA A 293 -18.29 4.18 -23.67
N GLU A 294 -18.83 5.12 -24.44
CA GLU A 294 -18.09 6.25 -24.97
C GLU A 294 -17.64 7.30 -23.92
N SER A 295 -18.34 7.41 -22.79
CA SER A 295 -18.06 8.39 -21.71
C SER A 295 -18.25 9.84 -22.14
N ALA A 296 -19.47 10.18 -22.56
CA ALA A 296 -19.88 11.55 -22.77
C ALA A 296 -19.75 12.34 -21.45
N PRO A 297 -19.24 13.59 -21.46
CA PRO A 297 -18.95 14.44 -22.62
C PRO A 297 -17.53 14.32 -23.20
N SER A 298 -16.66 13.52 -22.57
CA SER A 298 -15.24 13.41 -22.96
C SER A 298 -14.97 12.54 -24.19
N TYR A 299 -15.89 11.61 -24.50
CA TYR A 299 -15.82 10.65 -25.62
C TYR A 299 -14.51 9.83 -25.68
N LEU A 300 -13.81 9.66 -24.55
CA LEU A 300 -12.54 8.93 -24.47
C LEU A 300 -12.68 7.47 -24.92
N GLY A 301 -13.87 6.87 -24.77
CA GLY A 301 -14.12 5.49 -25.17
C GLY A 301 -13.93 5.24 -26.68
N HIS A 302 -14.06 6.27 -27.53
CA HIS A 302 -13.83 6.14 -28.97
C HIS A 302 -12.36 5.79 -29.26
N SER A 303 -11.42 6.47 -28.60
CA SER A 303 -9.98 6.20 -28.70
C SER A 303 -9.65 4.77 -28.25
N LEU A 304 -10.25 4.31 -27.14
CA LEU A 304 -10.09 2.94 -26.67
C LEU A 304 -10.63 1.92 -27.68
N ALA A 305 -11.84 2.14 -28.21
CA ALA A 305 -12.45 1.25 -29.20
C ALA A 305 -11.58 1.14 -30.46
N THR A 306 -11.07 2.25 -31.00
CA THR A 306 -10.13 2.25 -32.13
C THR A 306 -8.87 1.44 -31.78
N SER A 307 -8.25 1.70 -30.63
CA SER A 307 -7.02 1.02 -30.20
C SER A 307 -7.18 -0.50 -30.04
N LEU A 308 -8.32 -0.95 -29.50
CA LEU A 308 -8.65 -2.37 -29.36
C LEU A 308 -8.97 -3.01 -30.72
N SER A 309 -9.71 -2.31 -31.59
CA SER A 309 -10.03 -2.77 -32.93
C SER A 309 -8.76 -2.92 -33.79
N SER A 310 -7.80 -2.00 -33.70
CA SER A 310 -6.50 -2.11 -34.38
C SER A 310 -5.69 -3.33 -33.92
N SER A 311 -5.98 -3.85 -32.72
CA SER A 311 -5.36 -5.07 -32.18
C SER A 311 -6.15 -6.34 -32.52
N GLY A 312 -7.20 -6.24 -33.35
CA GLY A 312 -8.02 -7.35 -33.82
C GLY A 312 -9.05 -7.85 -32.80
N ILE A 313 -9.34 -7.07 -31.74
CA ILE A 313 -10.34 -7.41 -30.73
C ILE A 313 -11.73 -6.98 -31.22
N PRO A 314 -12.74 -7.87 -31.25
CA PRO A 314 -14.11 -7.49 -31.54
C PRO A 314 -14.60 -6.47 -30.51
N THR A 315 -14.87 -5.24 -30.96
CA THR A 315 -15.31 -4.14 -30.11
C THR A 315 -16.66 -3.61 -30.54
N LEU A 316 -17.52 -3.32 -29.55
CA LEU A 316 -18.84 -2.75 -29.72
C LEU A 316 -18.87 -1.42 -28.99
N LEU A 317 -18.95 -0.31 -29.73
CA LEU A 317 -19.08 1.02 -29.13
C LEU A 317 -20.56 1.31 -28.84
N ILE A 318 -20.86 1.78 -27.63
CA ILE A 318 -22.22 2.14 -27.20
C ILE A 318 -22.25 3.52 -26.54
N PRO A 319 -23.39 4.23 -26.61
CA PRO A 319 -23.61 5.40 -25.76
C PRO A 319 -23.83 4.97 -24.31
N ASP A 320 -23.50 5.86 -23.36
CA ASP A 320 -23.57 5.56 -21.93
C ASP A 320 -25.00 5.25 -21.47
N SER A 321 -26.01 5.83 -22.12
CA SER A 321 -27.44 5.56 -21.87
C SER A 321 -27.83 4.10 -22.14
N SER A 322 -27.10 3.39 -23.00
CA SER A 322 -27.39 2.00 -23.38
C SER A 322 -26.74 0.96 -22.48
N ILE A 323 -25.95 1.37 -21.47
CA ILE A 323 -25.26 0.46 -20.55
C ILE A 323 -26.25 -0.48 -19.87
N HIS A 324 -27.36 0.06 -19.35
CA HIS A 324 -28.35 -0.75 -18.64
C HIS A 324 -29.02 -1.79 -19.55
N ALA A 325 -29.20 -1.49 -20.84
CA ALA A 325 -29.84 -2.38 -21.80
C ALA A 325 -28.93 -3.54 -22.23
N ILE A 326 -27.62 -3.33 -22.31
CA ILE A 326 -26.67 -4.39 -22.72
C ILE A 326 -26.21 -5.28 -21.56
N LEU A 327 -26.26 -4.76 -20.32
CA LEU A 327 -25.76 -5.45 -19.12
C LEU A 327 -26.27 -6.88 -18.91
N PRO A 328 -27.54 -7.24 -19.22
CA PRO A 328 -27.99 -8.64 -19.11
C PRO A 328 -27.11 -9.64 -19.88
N ARG A 329 -26.57 -9.24 -21.03
CA ARG A 329 -25.71 -10.06 -21.90
C ARG A 329 -24.23 -10.01 -21.52
N VAL A 330 -23.79 -8.96 -20.83
CA VAL A 330 -22.42 -8.78 -20.37
C VAL A 330 -22.11 -9.79 -19.26
N THR A 331 -20.90 -10.34 -19.24
CA THR A 331 -20.46 -11.29 -18.20
C THR A 331 -19.84 -10.57 -17.00
N LYS A 332 -19.04 -9.53 -17.25
CA LYS A 332 -18.37 -8.72 -16.22
C LYS A 332 -18.09 -7.30 -16.70
N VAL A 333 -17.89 -6.40 -15.75
CA VAL A 333 -17.52 -5.00 -16.00
C VAL A 333 -16.07 -4.80 -15.56
N LEU A 334 -15.23 -4.26 -16.44
CA LEU A 334 -13.88 -3.83 -16.12
C LEU A 334 -13.84 -2.30 -16.08
N LEU A 335 -13.35 -1.74 -14.98
CA LEU A 335 -13.18 -0.29 -14.81
C LEU A 335 -11.73 0.05 -14.47
N GLY A 336 -11.29 1.23 -14.91
CA GLY A 336 -10.04 1.82 -14.43
C GLY A 336 -10.30 2.77 -13.25
N ALA A 337 -9.30 2.94 -12.39
CA ALA A 337 -9.35 3.93 -11.31
C ALA A 337 -8.42 5.12 -11.60
N HIS A 338 -8.83 6.30 -11.16
CA HIS A 338 -7.96 7.47 -11.00
C HIS A 338 -7.25 7.42 -9.64
N ALA A 339 -7.97 7.12 -8.56
CA ALA A 339 -7.42 6.92 -7.22
C ALA A 339 -8.27 5.94 -6.41
N VAL A 340 -7.67 5.20 -5.49
CA VAL A 340 -8.35 4.28 -4.57
C VAL A 340 -8.09 4.73 -3.14
N LEU A 341 -9.13 4.78 -2.31
CA LEU A 341 -9.07 5.25 -0.93
C LEU A 341 -8.91 4.10 0.06
N ALA A 342 -8.55 4.42 1.31
CA ALA A 342 -8.31 3.42 2.35
C ALA A 342 -9.57 2.65 2.79
N ASN A 343 -10.76 3.22 2.58
CA ASN A 343 -12.03 2.51 2.76
C ASN A 343 -12.38 1.53 1.61
N GLY A 344 -11.55 1.46 0.57
CA GLY A 344 -11.77 0.65 -0.64
C GLY A 344 -12.67 1.31 -1.69
N GLY A 345 -13.15 2.54 -1.46
CA GLY A 345 -13.82 3.35 -2.47
C GLY A 345 -12.81 3.86 -3.50
N LEU A 346 -13.29 4.25 -4.68
CA LEU A 346 -12.40 4.78 -5.72
C LEU A 346 -13.00 5.98 -6.44
N PHE A 347 -12.12 6.80 -6.99
CA PHE A 347 -12.45 7.78 -8.02
C PHE A 347 -12.18 7.18 -9.38
N ALA A 348 -13.17 7.21 -10.27
CA ALA A 348 -13.08 6.78 -11.65
C ALA A 348 -13.62 7.90 -12.56
N LEU A 349 -13.55 7.70 -13.88
CA LEU A 349 -14.11 8.67 -14.83
C LEU A 349 -15.62 8.83 -14.62
N SER A 350 -16.15 10.03 -14.87
CA SER A 350 -17.58 10.32 -14.87
C SER A 350 -18.39 9.28 -15.67
N GLY A 351 -19.54 8.88 -15.12
CA GLY A 351 -20.38 7.79 -15.65
C GLY A 351 -20.05 6.42 -15.07
N SER A 352 -18.85 6.24 -14.48
CA SER A 352 -18.46 4.93 -13.92
C SER A 352 -19.33 4.52 -12.74
N LEU A 353 -19.85 5.48 -11.95
CA LEU A 353 -20.77 5.17 -10.86
C LEU A 353 -22.11 4.62 -11.39
N ALA A 354 -22.65 5.25 -12.44
CA ALA A 354 -23.88 4.78 -13.08
C ALA A 354 -23.70 3.36 -13.66
N CYS A 355 -22.54 3.09 -14.27
CA CYS A 355 -22.18 1.76 -14.74
C CYS A 355 -22.12 0.73 -13.60
N ALA A 356 -21.44 1.06 -12.49
CA ALA A 356 -21.30 0.17 -11.34
C ALA A 356 -22.64 -0.11 -10.64
N LEU A 357 -23.53 0.89 -10.54
CA LEU A 357 -24.88 0.73 -10.01
C LEU A 357 -25.74 -0.16 -10.90
N ALA A 358 -25.66 0.05 -12.22
CA ALA A 358 -26.36 -0.79 -13.18
C ALA A 358 -25.82 -2.24 -13.13
N ALA A 359 -24.50 -2.44 -13.04
CA ALA A 359 -23.89 -3.74 -12.88
C ALA A 359 -24.38 -4.47 -11.62
N LYS A 360 -24.45 -3.75 -10.48
CA LYS A 360 -25.00 -4.29 -9.22
C LYS A 360 -26.46 -4.71 -9.35
N THR A 361 -27.27 -3.96 -10.09
CA THR A 361 -28.69 -4.29 -10.33
C THR A 361 -28.84 -5.58 -11.15
N HIS A 362 -27.92 -5.83 -12.08
CA HIS A 362 -27.88 -7.03 -12.93
C HIS A 362 -27.00 -8.16 -12.35
N SER A 363 -26.55 -8.03 -11.09
CA SER A 363 -25.65 -8.97 -10.43
C SER A 363 -24.39 -9.30 -11.23
N LYS A 364 -23.84 -8.31 -11.95
CA LYS A 364 -22.61 -8.45 -12.73
C LYS A 364 -21.41 -8.02 -11.88
N PRO A 365 -20.33 -8.80 -11.83
CA PRO A 365 -19.14 -8.43 -11.10
C PRO A 365 -18.43 -7.25 -11.78
N VAL A 366 -18.06 -6.26 -10.97
CA VAL A 366 -17.24 -5.10 -11.29
C VAL A 366 -15.82 -5.37 -10.79
N VAL A 367 -14.89 -5.43 -11.73
CA VAL A 367 -13.47 -5.62 -11.46
C VAL A 367 -12.74 -4.34 -11.83
N VAL A 368 -11.91 -3.83 -10.92
CA VAL A 368 -11.15 -2.60 -11.11
C VAL A 368 -9.70 -2.95 -11.40
N THR A 369 -9.16 -2.51 -12.53
CA THR A 369 -7.75 -2.67 -12.87
C THR A 369 -7.00 -1.37 -12.59
N THR A 370 -6.01 -1.42 -11.70
CA THR A 370 -5.25 -0.24 -11.29
C THR A 370 -3.90 -0.61 -10.71
N GLY A 371 -2.91 0.27 -10.85
CA GLY A 371 -1.64 0.15 -10.13
C GLY A 371 -1.76 0.61 -8.68
N GLN A 372 -0.91 0.06 -7.81
CA GLN A 372 -0.87 0.39 -6.38
C GLN A 372 -0.47 1.84 -6.11
N PHE A 373 0.28 2.48 -7.01
CA PHE A 373 0.66 3.90 -6.86
C PHE A 373 -0.53 4.87 -6.79
N LYS A 374 -1.74 4.42 -7.18
CA LYS A 374 -2.98 5.20 -7.07
C LYS A 374 -3.70 5.03 -5.72
N PHE A 375 -3.18 4.19 -4.82
CA PHE A 375 -3.80 3.94 -3.52
C PHE A 375 -3.44 5.08 -2.57
N ALA A 376 -4.44 5.76 -2.02
CA ALA A 376 -4.28 6.88 -1.14
C ALA A 376 -4.69 6.49 0.29
N PRO A 377 -3.92 6.88 1.32
CA PRO A 377 -4.26 6.60 2.71
C PRO A 377 -5.45 7.40 3.24
N ALA A 378 -5.96 8.36 2.46
CA ALA A 378 -7.17 9.11 2.80
C ALA A 378 -8.37 8.14 2.97
N TRP A 379 -9.06 8.24 4.11
CA TRP A 379 -10.12 7.31 4.46
C TRP A 379 -11.35 7.45 3.57
N ASN A 380 -11.89 8.67 3.48
CA ASN A 380 -13.08 8.95 2.71
C ASN A 380 -13.09 10.41 2.23
N LEU A 381 -13.08 10.61 0.92
CA LEU A 381 -13.19 11.92 0.28
C LEU A 381 -14.57 12.12 -0.37
N TYR A 382 -15.53 11.22 -0.16
CA TYR A 382 -16.84 11.25 -0.81
C TYR A 382 -17.65 12.52 -0.52
N HIS A 383 -17.56 13.07 0.69
CA HIS A 383 -18.31 14.26 1.09
C HIS A 383 -17.56 15.57 0.84
N GLU A 384 -16.34 15.48 0.34
CA GLU A 384 -15.58 16.65 -0.03
C GLU A 384 -16.00 17.06 -1.43
N TYR A 385 -16.87 18.08 -1.54
CA TYR A 385 -17.40 18.58 -2.81
C TYR A 385 -16.29 18.91 -3.83
N GLY A 386 -15.07 19.20 -3.36
CA GLY A 386 -13.89 19.42 -4.18
C GLY A 386 -13.30 18.17 -4.86
N ALA A 387 -13.68 16.96 -4.47
CA ALA A 387 -13.08 15.72 -4.94
C ALA A 387 -13.54 15.28 -6.34
N VAL A 388 -14.71 15.75 -6.80
CA VAL A 388 -15.38 15.31 -8.06
C VAL A 388 -14.79 15.99 -9.32
N ASP A 389 -13.84 16.91 -9.15
CA ASP A 389 -13.17 17.72 -10.17
C ASP A 389 -14.07 18.24 -11.32
N PHE A 390 -14.44 19.52 -11.28
CA PHE A 390 -15.25 20.11 -12.34
C PHE A 390 -14.39 20.65 -13.49
N GLN A 391 -14.77 20.33 -14.71
CA GLN A 391 -14.19 20.85 -15.94
C GLN A 391 -14.94 22.09 -16.43
N GLY A 392 -14.34 22.76 -17.42
CA GLY A 392 -15.03 23.84 -18.13
C GLY A 392 -16.21 23.27 -18.94
N PRO A 393 -17.29 24.04 -19.11
CA PRO A 393 -18.54 23.55 -19.68
C PRO A 393 -18.48 23.30 -21.20
N GLY A 394 -17.36 23.66 -21.86
CA GLY A 394 -17.21 23.59 -23.31
C GLY A 394 -17.32 22.18 -23.89
N ALA A 395 -17.00 21.13 -23.12
CA ALA A 395 -17.19 19.75 -23.55
C ALA A 395 -18.69 19.36 -23.63
N VAL A 396 -19.54 20.00 -22.83
CA VAL A 396 -20.98 19.68 -22.73
C VAL A 396 -21.80 20.44 -23.76
N ILE A 397 -21.54 21.74 -23.93
CA ILE A 397 -22.36 22.65 -24.78
C ILE A 397 -21.72 23.05 -26.10
N GLY A 398 -20.49 22.59 -26.39
CA GLY A 398 -19.79 22.97 -27.62
C GLY A 398 -19.18 24.37 -27.58
N MET A 399 -18.45 24.72 -28.64
CA MET A 399 -17.76 26.02 -28.79
C MET A 399 -18.45 26.87 -29.86
N ASP A 400 -19.78 26.98 -29.77
CA ASP A 400 -20.64 27.57 -30.77
C ASP A 400 -20.50 29.11 -30.78
N GLY A 401 -19.37 29.61 -31.28
CA GLY A 401 -19.15 30.91 -31.95
C GLY A 401 -19.39 32.23 -31.20
N ASN A 402 -20.23 32.29 -30.17
CA ASN A 402 -20.70 33.56 -29.58
C ASN A 402 -19.95 33.99 -28.31
N GLY A 403 -18.83 33.32 -27.97
CA GLY A 403 -18.02 33.66 -26.80
C GLY A 403 -18.70 33.34 -25.46
N GLY A 404 -17.93 32.99 -24.43
CA GLY A 404 -18.47 32.72 -23.09
C GLY A 404 -19.17 31.36 -22.93
N GLY A 405 -18.79 30.37 -23.73
CA GLY A 405 -19.18 28.98 -23.51
C GLY A 405 -20.61 28.65 -23.88
N GLY A 406 -21.15 29.11 -25.01
CA GLY A 406 -22.32 28.52 -25.69
C GLY A 406 -23.65 28.41 -24.89
N GLY A 407 -23.67 28.87 -23.64
CA GLY A 407 -24.79 28.73 -22.73
C GLY A 407 -25.87 29.75 -23.03
N VAL A 408 -27.12 29.31 -22.99
CA VAL A 408 -28.28 30.21 -22.99
C VAL A 408 -28.36 30.88 -21.63
N GLU A 409 -28.67 32.18 -21.60
CA GLU A 409 -28.91 32.91 -20.35
C GLU A 409 -29.97 32.17 -19.51
N GLY A 410 -29.62 31.85 -18.26
CA GLY A 410 -30.46 31.06 -17.35
C GLY A 410 -30.16 29.56 -17.29
N VAL A 411 -29.16 29.05 -18.02
CA VAL A 411 -28.71 27.65 -17.93
C VAL A 411 -27.36 27.56 -17.22
N GLU A 412 -27.32 26.86 -16.10
CA GLU A 412 -26.08 26.49 -15.41
C GLU A 412 -25.58 25.14 -15.95
N VAL A 413 -24.34 25.12 -16.43
CA VAL A 413 -23.72 23.91 -17.00
C VAL A 413 -22.61 23.44 -16.09
N VAL A 414 -22.69 22.18 -15.71
CA VAL A 414 -21.73 21.53 -14.80
C VAL A 414 -21.18 20.28 -15.49
N ASP A 415 -19.85 20.14 -15.47
CA ASP A 415 -19.14 18.98 -16.05
C ASP A 415 -18.27 18.32 -14.97
N PRO A 416 -18.78 17.35 -14.20
CA PRO A 416 -17.99 16.58 -13.26
C PRO A 416 -17.09 15.59 -14.02
N TYR A 417 -15.79 15.61 -13.74
CA TYR A 417 -14.81 14.75 -14.42
C TYR A 417 -14.68 13.37 -13.78
N TYR A 418 -14.76 13.31 -12.45
CA TYR A 418 -14.62 12.06 -11.69
C TYR A 418 -15.89 11.68 -10.97
N ASP A 419 -16.16 10.38 -10.93
CA ASP A 419 -17.21 9.78 -10.11
C ASP A 419 -16.59 9.03 -8.93
N TYR A 420 -17.25 9.12 -7.77
CA TYR A 420 -16.90 8.28 -6.63
C TYR A 420 -17.72 6.98 -6.62
N ILE A 421 -17.03 5.85 -6.66
CA ILE A 421 -17.61 4.51 -6.58
C ILE A 421 -17.42 3.98 -5.16
N ARG A 422 -18.54 3.61 -4.52
CA ARG A 422 -18.52 3.01 -3.17
C ARG A 422 -17.86 1.62 -3.20
N PRO A 423 -17.12 1.23 -2.14
CA PRO A 423 -16.46 -0.07 -2.06
C PRO A 423 -17.41 -1.26 -2.25
N GLU A 424 -18.66 -1.13 -1.82
CA GLU A 424 -19.70 -2.18 -1.95
C GLU A 424 -20.11 -2.50 -3.40
N LEU A 425 -19.73 -1.64 -4.36
CA LEU A 425 -20.02 -1.85 -5.78
C LEU A 425 -18.89 -2.61 -6.49
N VAL A 426 -17.73 -2.74 -5.85
CA VAL A 426 -16.53 -3.37 -6.41
C VAL A 426 -16.35 -4.76 -5.83
N GLN A 427 -16.10 -5.74 -6.68
CA GLN A 427 -15.86 -7.12 -6.25
C GLN A 427 -14.37 -7.42 -6.11
N LEU A 428 -13.55 -6.87 -7.00
CA LEU A 428 -12.12 -7.22 -7.08
C LEU A 428 -11.28 -6.05 -7.58
N PHE A 429 -10.11 -5.85 -6.97
CA PHE A 429 -9.04 -5.01 -7.49
C PHE A 429 -7.94 -5.90 -8.06
N VAL A 430 -7.59 -5.68 -9.32
CA VAL A 430 -6.46 -6.34 -10.00
C VAL A 430 -5.32 -5.33 -10.06
N THR A 431 -4.22 -5.66 -9.39
CA THR A 431 -3.05 -4.80 -9.21
C THR A 431 -1.76 -5.47 -9.69
N ASN A 432 -0.64 -4.75 -9.63
CA ASN A 432 0.68 -5.25 -10.01
C ASN A 432 1.19 -6.37 -9.10
N GLU A 433 0.78 -6.42 -7.83
CA GLU A 433 1.14 -7.48 -6.88
C GLU A 433 0.13 -8.64 -6.83
N GLY A 434 -1.00 -8.49 -7.53
CA GLY A 434 -2.04 -9.50 -7.62
C GLY A 434 -3.43 -8.96 -7.32
N ASP A 435 -4.31 -9.88 -6.97
CA ASP A 435 -5.74 -9.64 -6.82
C ASP A 435 -6.14 -9.43 -5.36
N HIS A 436 -6.92 -8.39 -5.11
CA HIS A 436 -7.29 -8.00 -3.75
C HIS A 436 -8.78 -7.68 -3.63
N SER A 437 -9.36 -8.16 -2.53
CA SER A 437 -10.71 -7.73 -2.12
C SER A 437 -10.68 -6.29 -1.62
N PRO A 438 -11.76 -5.50 -1.80
CA PRO A 438 -11.86 -4.14 -1.23
C PRO A 438 -11.52 -4.05 0.26
N SER A 439 -11.85 -5.08 1.04
CA SER A 439 -11.55 -5.13 2.48
C SER A 439 -10.04 -5.25 2.79
N TYR A 440 -9.23 -5.74 1.86
CA TYR A 440 -7.79 -5.92 2.02
C TYR A 440 -7.00 -4.65 1.70
N ILE A 441 -7.61 -3.68 1.00
CA ILE A 441 -6.96 -2.44 0.55
C ILE A 441 -6.35 -1.65 1.72
N TYR A 442 -7.03 -1.59 2.87
CA TYR A 442 -6.51 -0.94 4.07
C TYR A 442 -5.16 -1.52 4.52
N ARG A 443 -5.00 -2.84 4.44
CA ARG A 443 -3.75 -3.51 4.81
C ARG A 443 -2.63 -3.20 3.82
N LEU A 444 -2.92 -3.21 2.53
CA LEU A 444 -1.94 -2.83 1.49
C LEU A 444 -1.44 -1.40 1.68
N ILE A 445 -2.34 -0.47 1.98
CA ILE A 445 -1.98 0.93 2.24
C ILE A 445 -1.09 1.04 3.48
N LYS A 446 -1.39 0.29 4.54
CA LYS A 446 -0.53 0.20 5.74
C LYS A 446 0.81 -0.50 5.49
N GLU A 447 0.88 -1.39 4.52
CA GLU A 447 2.12 -2.04 4.09
C GLU A 447 2.92 -1.15 3.12
N ALA A 448 2.29 -0.17 2.47
CA ALA A 448 2.93 0.72 1.49
C ALA A 448 3.32 2.12 2.04
N TYR A 449 2.64 2.63 3.08
CA TYR A 449 2.86 3.98 3.63
C TYR A 449 3.12 3.96 5.13
N ASP A 450 3.83 4.96 5.64
CA ASP A 450 4.06 5.15 7.07
C ASP A 450 2.88 5.94 7.68
N ASP A 451 2.48 5.63 8.91
CA ASP A 451 1.38 6.30 9.62
C ASP A 451 1.71 7.79 9.87
N GLU A 452 3.00 8.14 9.94
CA GLU A 452 3.47 9.53 10.11
C GLU A 452 3.24 10.43 8.88
N ASP A 453 2.96 9.86 7.71
CA ASP A 453 2.90 10.60 6.43
C ASP A 453 1.50 10.59 5.80
N VAL A 454 0.49 10.15 6.54
CA VAL A 454 -0.91 10.20 6.08
C VAL A 454 -1.28 11.66 5.76
N GLU A 455 -0.95 12.56 6.67
CA GLU A 455 -1.01 14.03 6.50
C GLU A 455 0.40 14.56 6.27
N LEU A 456 0.61 15.26 5.15
CA LEU A 456 1.93 15.75 4.71
C LEU A 456 2.18 17.21 5.05
#